data_AF-A0A4Y4E0S7-F1
#
_entry.id   AF-A0A4Y4E0S7-F1
#
_cell.length_a   1.000
_cell.length_b   1.000
_cell.length_c   1.000
_cell.angle_alpha   90.00
_cell.angle_beta   90.00
_cell.angle_gamma   90.00
#
_symmetry.space_group_name_H-M   'P 1'
#
loop_
_entity.id
_entity.type
_entity.pdbx_description
1 polymer ?
#
loop_
_entity_poly.entity_id
_entity_poly.type
_entity_poly.pdbx_seq_one_letter_code
_entity_poly.pdbx_strand_id
1 'polypeptide(L)'
;MAEPVWEEIDLESARDHARAVVDGAPADERIVARYVRDNASVVLVRADARGAWGLIYVCTTSGPRADYSSTLLDLAAEHTFHVGSAAPQYGQGPRVHFAAIRSAGITTARSRQAGEPWRILTADDSGWILDARVTEDFHDAPAYEFEAPGMTWHPIA
;
A
#
# COMPACT_ATOMS: atom_id res chain seq x y z
N MET A 1 -15.23 -14.60 -1.56
CA MET A 1 -13.97 -14.29 -2.26
C MET A 1 -13.68 -15.41 -3.22
N ALA A 2 -13.35 -15.08 -4.47
CA ALA A 2 -12.79 -16.06 -5.39
C ALA A 2 -11.34 -16.35 -4.96
N GLU A 3 -10.84 -17.55 -5.20
CA GLU A 3 -9.43 -17.84 -4.99
C GLU A 3 -8.61 -17.36 -6.20
N PRO A 4 -7.34 -16.93 -5.99
CA PRO A 4 -6.49 -16.54 -7.10
C PRO A 4 -6.19 -17.75 -7.99
N VAL A 5 -6.37 -17.59 -9.30
CA VAL A 5 -5.89 -18.56 -10.29
C VAL A 5 -4.40 -18.32 -10.46
N TRP A 6 -3.58 -19.03 -9.69
CA TRP A 6 -2.13 -18.77 -9.59
C TRP A 6 -1.37 -18.80 -10.92
N GLU A 7 -1.84 -19.58 -11.90
CA GLU A 7 -1.26 -19.63 -13.25
C GLU A 7 -1.44 -18.33 -14.05
N GLU A 8 -2.44 -17.52 -13.70
CA GLU A 8 -2.72 -16.22 -14.34
C GLU A 8 -2.03 -15.06 -13.61
N ILE A 9 -1.40 -15.32 -12.46
CA ILE A 9 -0.73 -14.31 -11.63
C ILE A 9 0.73 -14.17 -12.08
N ASP A 10 1.06 -12.99 -12.60
CA ASP A 10 2.43 -12.61 -13.00
C ASP A 10 2.99 -11.57 -12.02
N LEU A 11 3.57 -12.08 -10.92
CA LEU A 11 4.18 -11.24 -9.89
C LEU A 11 5.47 -10.55 -10.36
N GLU A 12 6.21 -11.16 -11.27
CA GLU A 12 7.48 -10.61 -11.77
C GLU A 12 7.21 -9.37 -12.61
N SER A 13 6.33 -9.50 -13.60
CA SER A 13 5.91 -8.38 -14.43
C SER A 13 5.25 -7.28 -13.58
N ALA A 14 4.36 -7.63 -12.66
CA ALA A 14 3.72 -6.64 -11.78
C ALA A 14 4.74 -5.82 -10.97
N ARG A 15 5.77 -6.47 -10.42
CA ARG A 15 6.88 -5.78 -9.72
C ARG A 15 7.64 -4.85 -10.63
N ASP A 16 7.95 -5.26 -11.86
CA ASP A 16 8.70 -4.44 -12.80
C ASP A 16 7.92 -3.19 -13.21
N HIS A 17 6.61 -3.30 -13.45
CA HIS A 17 5.74 -2.14 -13.69
C HIS A 17 5.70 -1.20 -12.49
N ALA A 18 5.52 -1.72 -11.27
CA ALA A 18 5.54 -0.90 -10.06
C ALA A 18 6.90 -0.22 -9.86
N ARG A 19 8.00 -0.94 -10.11
CA ARG A 19 9.37 -0.43 -10.01
C ARG A 19 9.58 0.76 -10.94
N ALA A 20 9.24 0.59 -12.21
CA ALA A 20 9.39 1.62 -13.23
C ALA A 20 8.64 2.91 -12.88
N VAL A 21 7.43 2.79 -12.33
CA VAL A 21 6.60 3.94 -11.95
C VAL A 21 7.13 4.68 -10.72
N VAL A 22 7.75 3.96 -9.78
CA VAL A 22 8.52 4.59 -8.69
C VAL A 22 9.74 5.32 -9.24
N ASP A 23 10.38 4.79 -10.28
CA ASP A 23 11.53 5.43 -10.96
C ASP A 23 11.15 6.60 -11.88
N GLY A 24 9.87 6.97 -11.92
CA GLY A 24 9.38 8.14 -12.66
C GLY A 24 8.85 7.82 -14.06
N ALA A 25 8.75 6.55 -14.45
CA ALA A 25 8.00 6.19 -15.63
C ALA A 25 6.51 6.59 -15.48
N PRO A 26 5.82 6.95 -16.58
CA PRO A 26 4.38 7.17 -16.55
C PRO A 26 3.64 5.93 -16.04
N ALA A 27 2.61 6.14 -15.23
CA ALA A 27 1.71 5.06 -14.82
C ALA A 27 0.88 4.59 -16.02
N ASP A 28 0.79 3.27 -16.21
CA ASP A 28 -0.09 2.64 -17.19
C ASP A 28 -1.37 2.10 -16.52
N GLU A 29 -2.20 1.41 -17.31
CA GLU A 29 -3.48 0.85 -16.85
C GLU A 29 -3.34 -0.28 -15.82
N ARG A 30 -2.13 -0.81 -15.60
CA ARG A 30 -1.89 -1.81 -14.55
C ARG A 30 -1.73 -1.16 -13.20
N ILE A 31 -1.33 0.11 -13.13
CA ILE A 31 -1.22 0.84 -11.88
C ILE A 31 -2.61 1.25 -11.43
N VAL A 32 -3.08 0.62 -10.36
CA VAL A 32 -4.38 0.91 -9.77
C VAL A 32 -4.30 2.19 -8.95
N ALA A 33 -3.29 2.29 -8.08
CA ALA A 33 -3.06 3.41 -7.19
C ALA A 33 -1.58 3.47 -6.82
N ARG A 34 -1.08 4.66 -6.49
CA ARG A 34 0.30 4.83 -6.03
C ARG A 34 0.42 5.96 -5.02
N TYR A 35 1.34 5.79 -4.10
CA TYR A 35 1.80 6.81 -3.18
C TYR A 35 3.33 6.79 -3.13
N VAL A 36 3.93 7.92 -3.45
CA VAL A 36 5.39 8.12 -3.50
C VAL A 36 5.72 9.27 -2.57
N ARG A 37 6.62 9.03 -1.61
CA ARG A 37 7.19 10.04 -0.72
C ARG A 37 8.71 9.93 -0.69
N ASP A 38 9.35 10.94 -0.09
CA ASP A 38 10.80 11.13 -0.10
C ASP A 38 11.61 9.89 0.33
N ASN A 39 11.09 9.07 1.25
CA ASN A 39 11.79 7.90 1.79
C ASN A 39 11.12 6.53 1.57
N ALA A 40 9.84 6.49 1.16
CA ALA A 40 9.15 5.24 0.81
C ALA A 40 8.07 5.44 -0.24
N SER A 41 7.79 4.36 -0.98
CA SER A 41 6.68 4.26 -1.91
C SER A 41 5.86 3.00 -1.68
N VAL A 42 4.56 3.10 -1.96
CA VAL A 42 3.65 1.97 -2.10
C VAL A 42 2.89 2.10 -3.42
N VAL A 43 2.80 1.00 -4.16
CA VAL A 43 2.11 0.92 -5.45
C VAL A 43 1.20 -0.30 -5.43
N LEU A 44 -0.06 -0.10 -5.78
CA LEU A 44 -1.00 -1.18 -6.04
C LEU A 44 -1.06 -1.41 -7.56
N VAL A 45 -0.63 -2.59 -7.99
CA VAL A 45 -0.47 -2.93 -9.42
C VAL A 45 -1.22 -4.23 -9.74
N ARG A 46 -1.94 -4.27 -10.87
CA ARG A 46 -2.62 -5.49 -11.32
C ARG A 46 -1.62 -6.62 -11.59
N ALA A 47 -1.86 -7.75 -10.94
CA ALA A 47 -1.02 -8.94 -10.99
C ALA A 47 -1.54 -10.00 -11.95
N ASP A 48 -2.79 -9.92 -12.41
CA ASP A 48 -3.37 -10.83 -13.39
C ASP A 48 -3.86 -10.10 -14.64
N ALA A 49 -4.01 -10.85 -15.74
CA ALA A 49 -4.49 -10.32 -17.01
C ALA A 49 -5.96 -9.87 -16.95
N ARG A 50 -6.76 -10.46 -16.05
CA ARG A 50 -8.17 -10.12 -15.86
C ARG A 50 -8.38 -8.91 -14.94
N GLY A 51 -7.35 -8.46 -14.24
CA GLY A 51 -7.38 -7.31 -13.33
C GLY A 51 -8.16 -7.55 -12.04
N ALA A 52 -8.39 -8.80 -11.64
CA ALA A 52 -9.08 -9.15 -10.40
C ALA A 52 -8.13 -9.13 -9.19
N TRP A 53 -6.83 -9.30 -9.41
CA TRP A 53 -5.84 -9.37 -8.33
C TRP A 53 -4.79 -8.26 -8.45
N GLY A 54 -4.48 -7.63 -7.33
CA GLY A 54 -3.48 -6.56 -7.23
C GLY A 54 -2.34 -6.92 -6.30
N LEU A 55 -1.10 -6.74 -6.73
CA LEU A 55 0.08 -6.82 -5.87
C LEU A 55 0.30 -5.47 -5.19
N ILE A 56 0.49 -5.49 -3.86
CA ILE A 56 1.07 -4.36 -3.14
C ILE A 56 2.60 -4.47 -3.24
N TYR A 57 3.17 -3.53 -3.99
CA TYR A 57 4.61 -3.31 -4.06
C TYR A 57 4.97 -2.15 -3.14
N VAL A 58 6.00 -2.34 -2.32
CA VAL A 58 6.49 -1.33 -1.38
C VAL A 58 8.00 -1.23 -1.54
N CYS A 59 8.58 -0.04 -1.50
CA CYS A 59 10.03 0.09 -1.51
C CYS A 59 10.49 1.31 -0.72
N THR A 60 11.74 1.26 -0.25
CA THR A 60 12.45 2.46 0.19
C THR A 60 12.90 3.27 -1.03
N THR A 61 12.81 4.59 -0.96
CA THR A 61 13.25 5.49 -2.04
C THR A 61 14.51 6.28 -1.69
N SER A 62 14.89 6.31 -0.41
CA SER A 62 16.13 6.92 0.08
C SER A 62 17.14 5.86 0.53
N GLY A 63 18.39 5.96 0.10
CA GLY A 63 19.44 4.97 0.40
C GLY A 63 19.42 3.77 -0.56
N PRO A 64 20.01 2.62 -0.18
CA PRO A 64 19.89 1.40 -0.97
C PRO A 64 18.42 1.03 -1.12
N ARG A 65 17.92 1.04 -2.37
CA ARG A 65 16.55 0.65 -2.67
C ARG A 65 16.35 -0.79 -2.25
N ALA A 66 15.40 -0.99 -1.35
CA ALA A 66 14.95 -2.30 -0.97
C ALA A 66 13.52 -2.47 -1.47
N ASP A 67 13.35 -3.42 -2.37
CA ASP A 67 12.08 -3.77 -2.98
C ASP A 67 11.37 -4.82 -2.15
N TYR A 68 10.10 -4.57 -1.85
CA TYR A 68 9.27 -5.47 -1.08
C TYR A 68 7.98 -5.77 -1.84
N SER A 69 7.59 -7.02 -1.82
CA SER A 69 6.29 -7.47 -2.35
C SER A 69 5.59 -8.18 -1.21
N SER A 70 4.54 -7.56 -0.67
CA SER A 70 3.99 -8.01 0.60
C SER A 70 2.78 -8.91 0.45
N THR A 71 1.91 -8.66 -0.53
CA THR A 71 0.56 -9.23 -0.51
C THR A 71 -0.16 -9.06 -1.84
N LEU A 72 -0.99 -10.06 -2.16
CA LEU A 72 -2.02 -9.96 -3.20
C LEU A 72 -3.35 -9.55 -2.56
N LEU A 73 -4.00 -8.57 -3.16
CA LEU A 73 -5.34 -8.09 -2.81
C LEU A 73 -6.34 -8.52 -3.88
N ASP A 74 -7.52 -8.94 -3.44
CA ASP A 74 -8.71 -9.07 -4.30
C ASP A 74 -9.23 -7.65 -4.61
N LEU A 75 -9.04 -7.19 -5.85
CA LEU A 75 -9.47 -5.85 -6.27
C LEU A 75 -10.99 -5.74 -6.47
N ALA A 76 -11.69 -6.88 -6.51
CA ALA A 76 -13.14 -6.95 -6.57
C ALA A 76 -13.80 -6.95 -5.18
N ALA A 77 -13.02 -7.03 -4.10
CA ALA A 77 -13.54 -6.93 -2.75
C ALA A 77 -14.25 -5.57 -2.52
N GLU A 78 -15.45 -5.61 -1.93
CA GLU A 78 -16.24 -4.41 -1.60
C GLU A 78 -15.51 -3.51 -0.58
N HIS A 79 -14.73 -4.14 0.30
CA HIS A 79 -13.98 -3.50 1.36
C HIS A 79 -12.57 -4.09 1.43
N THR A 80 -11.58 -3.22 1.48
CA THR A 80 -10.17 -3.55 1.75
C THR A 80 -9.64 -2.61 2.82
N PHE A 81 -9.18 -3.19 3.92
CA PHE A 81 -8.43 -2.50 4.97
C PHE A 81 -7.18 -3.31 5.23
N HIS A 82 -6.12 -3.05 4.46
CA HIS A 82 -4.90 -3.81 4.56
C HIS A 82 -3.78 -2.93 5.10
N VAL A 83 -3.23 -3.32 6.24
CA VAL A 83 -2.05 -2.69 6.86
C VAL A 83 -0.95 -3.73 6.99
N GLY A 84 0.28 -3.32 6.76
CA GLY A 84 1.39 -4.27 6.74
C GLY A 84 2.74 -3.62 6.97
N SER A 85 3.77 -4.47 6.98
CA SER A 85 5.15 -4.05 7.14
C SER A 85 6.07 -4.90 6.28
N ALA A 86 7.08 -4.27 5.71
CA ALA A 86 8.13 -4.95 4.97
C ALA A 86 9.52 -4.48 5.42
N ALA A 87 10.49 -5.39 5.43
CA ALA A 87 11.87 -5.12 5.83
C ALA A 87 12.82 -5.95 4.96
N PRO A 88 14.07 -5.49 4.72
CA PRO A 88 15.02 -6.19 3.84
C PRO A 88 15.51 -7.48 4.47
N GLN A 89 15.60 -7.52 5.80
CA GLN A 89 15.97 -8.69 6.58
C GLN A 89 15.15 -8.70 7.88
N TYR A 90 14.79 -9.89 8.36
CA TYR A 90 14.05 -10.02 9.61
C TYR A 90 14.88 -9.47 10.78
N GLY A 91 14.33 -8.47 11.49
CA GLY A 91 14.99 -7.83 12.64
C GLY A 91 16.15 -6.90 12.29
N GLN A 92 16.32 -6.51 11.02
CA GLN A 92 17.41 -5.64 10.58
C GLN A 92 16.95 -4.59 9.54
N GLY A 93 17.40 -3.36 9.73
CA GLY A 93 17.22 -2.25 8.78
C GLY A 93 15.89 -1.51 8.88
N PRO A 94 15.72 -0.45 8.07
CA PRO A 94 14.49 0.32 8.04
C PRO A 94 13.31 -0.57 7.62
N ARG A 95 12.22 -0.46 8.35
CA ARG A 95 10.95 -1.13 8.06
C ARG A 95 10.03 -0.14 7.37
N VAL A 96 9.45 -0.57 6.25
CA VAL A 96 8.40 0.19 5.59
C VAL A 96 7.05 -0.33 6.06
N HIS A 97 6.34 0.47 6.83
CA HIS A 97 4.95 0.28 7.17
C HIS A 97 4.08 0.87 6.06
N PHE A 98 3.02 0.16 5.69
CA PHE A 98 2.14 0.62 4.61
C PHE A 98 0.68 0.32 4.91
N ALA A 99 -0.20 1.05 4.23
CA ALA A 99 -1.63 0.83 4.24
C ALA A 99 -2.20 0.91 2.81
N ALA A 100 -3.17 0.06 2.52
CA ALA A 100 -4.02 0.11 1.34
C ALA A 100 -5.48 -0.03 1.78
N ILE A 101 -6.25 1.05 1.60
CA ILE A 101 -7.61 1.16 2.11
C ILE A 101 -8.55 1.54 0.97
N ARG A 102 -9.64 0.80 0.84
CA ARG A 102 -10.74 1.11 -0.08
C ARG A 102 -12.05 0.58 0.49
N SER A 103 -13.07 1.43 0.54
CA SER A 103 -14.42 1.03 0.92
C SER A 103 -15.40 2.07 0.42
N ALA A 104 -16.59 1.64 0.02
CA ALA A 104 -17.65 2.57 -0.36
C ALA A 104 -17.92 3.60 0.76
N GLY A 105 -17.97 4.88 0.39
CA GLY A 105 -18.23 5.99 1.31
C GLY A 105 -17.04 6.42 2.19
N ILE A 106 -15.87 5.77 2.09
CA ILE A 106 -14.67 6.16 2.83
C ILE A 106 -13.72 6.89 1.89
N THR A 107 -13.56 8.20 2.10
CA THR A 107 -12.66 9.06 1.32
C THR A 107 -11.46 9.55 2.12
N THR A 108 -11.49 9.35 3.44
CA THR A 108 -10.51 9.91 4.37
C THR A 108 -10.05 8.84 5.36
N ALA A 109 -8.74 8.78 5.57
CA ALA A 109 -8.12 8.05 6.66
C ALA A 109 -7.12 8.97 7.38
N ARG A 110 -6.55 8.49 8.47
CA ARG A 110 -5.45 9.17 9.14
C ARG A 110 -4.43 8.16 9.64
N SER A 111 -3.18 8.58 9.64
CA SER A 111 -2.07 7.79 10.19
C SER A 111 -1.27 8.58 11.21
N ARG A 112 -0.77 7.88 12.24
CA ARG A 112 0.07 8.47 13.28
C ARG A 112 1.13 7.49 13.74
N GLN A 113 2.38 7.94 13.71
CA GLN A 113 3.48 7.29 14.41
C GLN A 113 3.51 7.77 15.87
N ALA A 114 4.02 6.94 16.78
CA ALA A 114 4.16 7.31 18.19
C ALA A 114 4.93 8.63 18.33
N GLY A 115 4.40 9.57 19.13
CA GLY A 115 5.00 10.90 19.32
C GLY A 115 4.74 11.93 18.21
N GLU A 116 4.15 11.53 17.08
CA GLU A 116 3.79 12.43 15.98
C GLU A 116 2.32 12.87 16.03
N PRO A 117 1.95 14.01 15.40
CA PRO A 117 0.55 14.35 15.17
C PRO A 117 -0.12 13.39 14.17
N TRP A 118 -1.45 13.30 14.25
CA TRP A 118 -2.23 12.63 13.21
C TRP A 118 -2.08 13.35 11.87
N ARG A 119 -1.83 12.59 10.81
CA ARG A 119 -1.82 13.07 9.43
C ARG A 119 -3.03 12.54 8.68
N ILE A 120 -3.73 13.42 7.99
CA ILE A 120 -4.85 13.05 7.12
C ILE A 120 -4.34 12.46 5.80
N LEU A 121 -5.01 11.40 5.37
CA LEU A 121 -4.81 10.69 4.11
C LEU A 121 -6.12 10.76 3.34
N THR A 122 -6.06 10.99 2.04
CA THR A 122 -7.23 11.12 1.16
C THR A 122 -7.18 10.10 0.05
N ALA A 123 -8.36 9.63 -0.37
CA ALA A 123 -8.48 8.74 -1.51
C ALA A 123 -8.03 9.46 -2.78
N ASP A 124 -7.35 8.73 -3.67
CA ASP A 124 -7.09 9.20 -5.02
C ASP A 124 -8.33 9.07 -5.92
N ASP A 125 -8.19 9.41 -7.20
CA ASP A 125 -9.28 9.34 -8.18
C ASP A 125 -9.78 7.90 -8.41
N SER A 126 -8.99 6.88 -8.05
CA SER A 126 -9.37 5.47 -8.11
C SER A 126 -10.12 5.01 -6.84
N GLY A 127 -10.25 5.89 -5.85
CA GLY A 127 -10.91 5.62 -4.58
C GLY A 127 -10.04 4.86 -3.57
N TRP A 128 -8.73 4.75 -3.83
CA TRP A 128 -7.79 4.10 -2.92
C TRP A 128 -7.09 5.14 -2.04
N ILE A 129 -6.96 4.82 -0.75
CA ILE A 129 -6.12 5.55 0.19
C ILE A 129 -4.89 4.69 0.44
N LEU A 130 -3.72 5.20 0.04
CA LEU A 130 -2.44 4.53 0.25
C LEU A 130 -1.56 5.34 1.23
N ASP A 131 -0.79 4.63 2.04
CA ASP A 131 0.27 5.23 2.86
C ASP A 131 1.51 4.34 2.89
N ALA A 132 2.68 4.96 3.00
CA ALA A 132 3.95 4.31 3.28
C ALA A 132 4.80 5.18 4.21
N ARG A 133 5.40 4.55 5.22
CA ARG A 133 6.28 5.18 6.21
C ARG A 133 7.46 4.29 6.53
N VAL A 134 8.64 4.89 6.60
CA VAL A 134 9.86 4.23 7.06
C VAL A 134 10.04 4.46 8.55
N THR A 135 10.31 3.39 9.30
CA THR A 135 10.73 3.47 10.71
C THR A 135 12.03 2.67 10.90
N GLU A 136 12.87 3.11 11.83
CA GLU A 136 14.07 2.36 12.24
C GLU A 136 13.77 1.41 13.41
N ASP A 137 12.77 1.72 14.24
CA ASP A 137 12.32 0.89 15.35
C ASP A 137 11.22 -0.09 14.88
N PHE A 138 11.41 -1.37 15.22
CA PHE A 138 10.47 -2.46 14.95
C PHE A 138 9.15 -2.32 15.70
N HIS A 139 9.15 -1.63 16.85
CA HIS A 139 7.98 -1.49 17.72
C HIS A 139 7.11 -0.27 17.38
N ASP A 140 7.55 0.61 16.48
CA ASP A 140 6.88 1.86 16.15
C ASP A 140 5.97 1.76 14.91
N ALA A 141 5.11 0.74 14.88
CA ALA A 141 4.11 0.63 13.80
C ALA A 141 3.13 1.83 13.86
N PRO A 142 2.86 2.52 12.73
CA PRO A 142 1.88 3.58 12.70
C PRO A 142 0.47 3.05 13.01
N ALA A 143 -0.28 3.81 13.80
CA ALA A 143 -1.71 3.60 13.93
C ALA A 143 -2.44 4.16 12.71
N TYR A 144 -3.44 3.43 12.23
CA TYR A 144 -4.30 3.84 11.12
C TYR A 144 -5.76 3.86 11.57
N GLU A 145 -6.48 4.90 11.16
CA GLU A 145 -7.91 5.02 11.37
C GLU A 145 -8.58 5.52 10.09
N PHE A 146 -9.82 5.07 9.85
CA PHE A 146 -10.65 5.60 8.76
C PHE A 146 -11.82 6.39 9.31
N GLU A 147 -12.29 7.37 8.54
CA GLU A 147 -13.51 8.11 8.84
C GLU A 147 -14.70 7.39 8.19
N ALA A 148 -15.62 6.88 9.01
CA ALA A 148 -16.88 6.34 8.52
C ALA A 148 -17.83 7.46 8.06
N PRO A 149 -18.85 7.17 7.23
CA PRO A 149 -19.81 8.18 6.74
C PRO A 149 -20.50 9.04 7.82
N GLY A 150 -20.54 8.57 9.07
CA GLY A 150 -21.02 9.30 10.24
C GLY A 150 -19.98 10.18 10.94
N MET A 151 -18.86 10.53 10.28
CA MET A 151 -17.75 11.36 10.83
C MET A 151 -17.12 10.77 12.10
N THR A 152 -17.17 9.45 12.24
CA THR A 152 -16.58 8.72 13.37
C THR A 152 -15.30 8.03 12.91
N TRP A 153 -14.26 8.09 13.74
CA TRP A 153 -12.97 7.46 13.46
C TRP A 153 -12.94 6.04 14.00
N HIS A 154 -12.55 5.09 13.15
CA HIS A 154 -12.45 3.68 13.49
C HIS A 154 -11.03 3.17 13.27
N PRO A 155 -10.43 2.45 14.25
CA PRO A 155 -9.11 1.87 14.08
C PRO A 155 -9.11 0.75 13.04
N ILE A 156 -8.02 0.65 12.30
CA ILE A 156 -7.72 -0.47 11.41
C ILE A 156 -6.75 -1.39 12.15
N ALA A 157 -7.16 -2.65 12.34
CA ALA A 157 -6.38 -3.68 13.03
C ALA A 157 -5.50 -4.47 12.05
#